data_AF-A0A0F9L583-F1
#
_entry.id   AF-A0A0F9L583-F1
#
_cell.length_a   1.000
_cell.length_b   1.000
_cell.length_c   1.000
_cell.angle_alpha   90.00
_cell.angle_beta   90.00
_cell.angle_gamma   90.00
#
_symmetry.space_group_name_H-M   'P 1'
#
loop_
_entity.id
_entity.type
_entity.pdbx_description
1 polymer ?
#
loop_
_entity_poly.entity_id
_entity_poly.type
_entity_poly.pdbx_seq_one_letter_code
_entity_poly.pdbx_strand_id
1 'polypeptide(L)'
;GGGDIGLSCYNDFNLAKAIAEFPIPVITGIGHSTNETVTELIAHENAITPTKLAEFLIQKFHDFSVPVQSAEENIGDLSQRIIRDAENKFTSEVKLLRSVTRNILDDNNNQVVRYVQSLSRQSRFRLSNEKSALTSAGADMMKGTYQFCTTEKQHISQISVSLQKDVQRQMERKHIHLKNLEKNLFHLNPQNVLNRGYSITQLNGKLLRSSMQLQVGDELTTTLQEGKVSSTVSNIDKP
;
A
#
# COMPACT_ATOMS: atom_id res chain seq x y z
N GLY A 1 -113.26 -34.11 25.71
CA GLY A 1 -113.84 -34.72 26.93
C GLY A 1 -113.26 -36.10 27.05
N GLY A 2 -112.77 -36.59 28.18
CA GLY A 2 -112.97 -36.23 29.58
C GLY A 2 -113.00 -37.58 30.33
N GLY A 3 -111.95 -37.90 31.09
CA GLY A 3 -111.85 -39.06 31.98
C GLY A 3 -111.52 -40.41 31.31
N ASP A 4 -110.30 -40.91 31.52
CA ASP A 4 -109.70 -42.25 31.25
C ASP A 4 -109.84 -42.93 29.87
N ILE A 5 -110.92 -42.73 29.12
CA ILE A 5 -111.17 -43.44 27.85
C ILE A 5 -110.28 -42.89 26.73
N GLY A 6 -109.94 -41.60 26.77
CA GLY A 6 -109.14 -40.92 25.75
C GLY A 6 -107.64 -41.20 25.80
N LEU A 7 -107.12 -41.85 26.85
CA LEU A 7 -105.69 -42.13 27.01
C LEU A 7 -105.29 -43.55 26.59
N SER A 8 -106.27 -44.45 26.46
CA SER A 8 -106.05 -45.86 26.09
C SER A 8 -105.34 -46.04 24.75
N CYS A 9 -105.57 -45.13 23.80
CA CYS A 9 -104.91 -45.15 22.49
C CYS A 9 -103.39 -44.91 22.56
N TYR A 10 -102.88 -44.33 23.66
CA TYR A 10 -101.45 -44.12 23.88
C TYR A 10 -100.78 -45.29 24.63
N ASN A 11 -101.54 -46.32 25.01
CA ASN A 11 -101.03 -47.58 25.57
C ASN A 11 -101.02 -48.71 24.51
N ASP A 12 -101.03 -48.37 23.22
CA ASP A 12 -100.95 -49.34 22.13
C ASP A 12 -99.52 -49.84 21.89
N PHE A 13 -99.36 -51.17 21.75
CA PHE A 13 -98.06 -51.80 21.55
C PHE A 13 -97.38 -51.35 20.24
N ASN A 14 -98.14 -51.20 19.15
CA ASN A 14 -97.56 -50.85 17.86
C ASN A 14 -97.07 -49.40 17.86
N LEU A 15 -97.81 -48.49 18.52
CA LEU A 15 -97.37 -47.10 18.72
C LEU A 15 -96.10 -47.02 19.58
N ALA A 16 -96.09 -47.70 20.73
CA ALA A 16 -94.94 -47.74 21.62
C ALA A 16 -93.69 -48.31 20.93
N LYS A 17 -93.85 -49.41 20.18
CA LYS A 17 -92.78 -50.00 19.37
C LYS A 17 -92.27 -49.03 18.30
N ALA A 18 -93.18 -48.35 17.59
CA ALA A 18 -92.79 -47.38 16.57
C ALA A 18 -92.01 -46.19 17.16
N ILE A 19 -92.34 -45.76 18.38
CA ILE A 19 -91.62 -44.71 19.10
C ILE A 19 -90.25 -45.20 19.57
N ALA A 20 -90.17 -46.41 20.14
CA ALA A 20 -88.92 -47.00 20.60
C ALA A 20 -87.91 -47.24 19.47
N GLU A 21 -88.39 -47.64 18.30
CA GLU A 21 -87.56 -47.93 17.11
C GLU A 21 -87.31 -46.68 16.25
N PHE A 22 -87.84 -45.51 16.63
CA PHE A 22 -87.70 -44.30 15.82
C PHE A 22 -86.24 -43.79 15.82
N PRO A 23 -85.68 -43.40 14.66
CA PRO A 23 -84.25 -43.10 14.54
C PRO A 23 -83.83 -41.76 15.17
N ILE A 24 -84.79 -40.94 15.59
CA ILE A 24 -84.54 -39.65 16.26
C ILE A 24 -85.35 -39.57 17.56
N PRO A 25 -84.92 -38.76 18.55
CA PRO A 25 -85.65 -38.58 19.80
C PRO A 25 -87.10 -38.17 19.57
N VAL A 26 -88.04 -38.97 20.10
CA VAL A 26 -89.47 -38.66 20.10
C VAL A 26 -89.83 -38.00 21.43
N ILE A 27 -90.59 -36.92 21.37
CA ILE A 27 -91.00 -36.14 22.54
C ILE A 27 -92.54 -36.18 22.64
N THR A 28 -93.08 -36.36 23.84
CA THR A 28 -94.53 -36.54 24.05
C THR A 28 -95.12 -35.46 24.95
N GLY A 29 -96.24 -34.88 24.50
CA GLY A 29 -96.97 -33.80 25.18
C GLY A 29 -98.45 -34.15 25.36
N ILE A 30 -98.73 -35.40 25.74
CA ILE A 30 -100.06 -36.02 25.69
C ILE A 30 -100.95 -35.52 26.83
N GLY A 31 -100.37 -35.40 28.03
CA GLY A 31 -100.93 -34.63 29.15
C GLY A 31 -101.96 -35.35 30.00
N HIS A 32 -101.56 -35.71 31.22
CA HIS A 32 -102.44 -35.81 32.40
C HIS A 32 -101.57 -35.72 33.66
N SER A 33 -102.09 -35.16 34.76
CA SER A 33 -101.36 -35.07 36.04
C SER A 33 -101.38 -36.38 36.85
N THR A 34 -102.16 -37.37 36.42
CA THR A 34 -102.56 -38.49 37.29
C THR A 34 -102.17 -39.88 36.76
N ASN A 35 -102.05 -40.08 35.44
CA ASN A 35 -101.76 -41.39 34.85
C ASN A 35 -100.67 -41.25 33.78
N GLU A 36 -99.55 -41.97 33.93
CA GLU A 36 -98.49 -42.10 32.91
C GLU A 36 -98.87 -43.16 31.86
N THR A 37 -98.63 -42.87 30.58
CA THR A 37 -98.85 -43.81 29.47
C THR A 37 -97.57 -44.52 29.04
N VAL A 38 -97.68 -45.71 28.44
CA VAL A 38 -96.54 -46.49 27.91
C VAL A 38 -95.77 -45.67 26.86
N THR A 39 -96.48 -44.88 26.06
CA THR A 39 -95.87 -43.96 25.08
C THR A 39 -95.02 -42.88 25.76
N GLU A 40 -95.45 -42.33 26.90
CA GLU A 40 -94.67 -41.34 27.66
C GLU A 40 -93.44 -41.94 28.33
N LEU A 41 -93.50 -43.20 28.76
CA LEU A 41 -92.37 -43.90 29.39
C LEU A 41 -91.25 -44.24 28.40
N ILE A 42 -91.60 -44.45 27.13
CA ILE A 42 -90.66 -44.87 26.08
C ILE A 42 -90.14 -43.67 25.27
N ALA A 43 -90.85 -42.55 25.28
CA ALA A 43 -90.40 -41.31 24.67
C ALA A 43 -89.08 -40.82 25.30
N HIS A 44 -88.29 -40.07 24.52
CA HIS A 44 -87.03 -39.51 25.00
C HIS A 44 -87.24 -38.47 26.09
N GLU A 45 -88.27 -37.64 25.94
CA GLU A 45 -88.68 -36.64 26.92
C GLU A 45 -90.21 -36.53 26.88
N ASN A 46 -90.84 -36.36 28.03
CA ASN A 46 -92.28 -36.16 28.14
C ASN A 46 -92.58 -34.87 28.91
N ALA A 47 -93.70 -34.22 28.60
CA ALA A 47 -94.23 -33.18 29.46
C ALA A 47 -95.76 -33.18 29.52
N ILE A 48 -96.28 -32.71 30.66
CA ILE A 48 -97.71 -32.69 30.96
C ILE A 48 -98.50 -31.83 29.96
N THR A 49 -97.86 -30.88 29.27
CA THR A 49 -98.52 -30.05 28.26
C THR A 49 -97.61 -29.78 27.06
N PRO A 50 -98.18 -29.58 25.85
CA PRO A 50 -97.43 -29.11 24.69
C PRO A 50 -96.67 -27.80 24.95
N THR A 51 -97.19 -26.92 25.79
CA THR A 51 -96.51 -25.66 26.17
C THR A 51 -95.21 -25.92 26.94
N LYS A 52 -95.20 -26.88 27.87
CA LYS A 52 -93.97 -27.26 28.58
C LYS A 52 -92.91 -27.86 27.65
N LEU A 53 -93.34 -28.59 26.62
CA LEU A 53 -92.40 -29.05 25.58
C LEU A 53 -91.84 -27.91 24.74
N ALA A 54 -92.67 -26.92 24.40
CA ALA A 54 -92.21 -25.74 23.70
C ALA A 54 -91.18 -24.96 24.55
N GLU A 55 -91.43 -24.80 25.86
CA GLU A 55 -90.48 -24.21 26.80
C GLU A 55 -89.16 -25.01 26.87
N PHE A 56 -89.24 -26.34 26.96
CA PHE A 56 -88.06 -27.22 26.91
C PHE A 56 -87.24 -27.01 25.63
N LEU A 57 -87.89 -27.01 24.47
CA LEU A 57 -87.21 -26.79 23.19
C LEU A 57 -86.57 -25.40 23.11
N ILE A 58 -87.31 -24.35 23.50
CA ILE A 58 -86.77 -22.98 23.55
C ILE A 58 -85.55 -22.91 24.46
N GLN A 59 -85.58 -23.56 25.63
CA GLN A 59 -84.45 -23.59 26.54
C GLN A 59 -83.24 -24.30 25.91
N LYS A 60 -83.43 -25.43 25.22
CA LYS A 60 -82.32 -26.12 24.53
C LYS A 60 -81.70 -25.26 23.42
N PHE A 61 -82.52 -24.56 22.64
CA PHE A 61 -82.01 -23.64 21.63
C PHE A 61 -81.29 -22.45 22.27
N HIS A 62 -81.80 -21.92 23.39
CA HIS A 62 -81.15 -20.87 24.13
C HIS A 62 -79.79 -21.32 24.68
N ASP A 63 -79.74 -22.47 25.36
CA ASP A 63 -78.53 -23.05 25.93
C ASP A 63 -77.46 -23.31 24.85
N PHE A 64 -77.87 -23.66 23.63
CA PHE A 64 -76.97 -23.82 22.48
C PHE A 64 -76.54 -22.47 21.87
N SER A 65 -77.41 -21.46 21.86
CA SER A 65 -77.10 -20.15 21.28
C SER A 65 -76.02 -19.40 22.05
N VAL A 66 -75.97 -19.56 23.38
CA VAL A 66 -75.00 -18.90 24.25
C VAL A 66 -73.54 -19.25 23.89
N PRO A 67 -73.11 -20.53 23.85
CA PRO A 67 -71.74 -20.89 23.50
C PRO A 67 -71.40 -20.54 22.04
N VAL A 68 -72.36 -20.58 21.12
CA VAL A 68 -72.15 -20.14 19.73
C VAL A 68 -71.85 -18.64 19.68
N GLN A 69 -72.61 -17.82 20.38
CA GLN A 69 -72.36 -16.38 20.46
C GLN A 69 -71.02 -16.08 21.13
N SER A 70 -70.70 -16.78 22.23
CA SER A 70 -69.38 -16.62 22.86
C SER A 70 -68.24 -17.05 21.93
N ALA A 71 -68.41 -18.08 21.12
CA ALA A 71 -67.40 -18.49 20.14
C ALA A 71 -67.23 -17.44 19.03
N GLU A 72 -68.33 -16.84 18.56
CA GLU A 72 -68.31 -15.74 17.58
C GLU A 72 -67.53 -14.53 18.12
N GLU A 73 -67.86 -14.08 19.33
CA GLU A 73 -67.18 -12.96 19.99
C GLU A 73 -65.68 -13.24 20.16
N ASN A 74 -65.34 -14.45 20.63
CA ASN A 74 -63.95 -14.88 20.79
C ASN A 74 -63.17 -14.89 19.46
N ILE A 75 -63.78 -15.37 18.38
CA ILE A 75 -63.16 -15.35 17.04
C ILE A 75 -62.94 -13.91 16.58
N GLY A 76 -63.90 -13.02 16.82
CA GLY A 76 -63.78 -11.60 16.51
C GLY A 76 -62.58 -10.96 17.23
N ASP A 77 -62.50 -11.17 18.54
CA ASP A 77 -61.44 -10.61 19.39
C ASP A 77 -60.05 -11.16 19.02
N LEU A 78 -59.94 -12.47 18.82
CA LEU A 78 -58.68 -13.10 18.41
C LEU A 78 -58.23 -12.63 17.04
N SER A 79 -59.15 -12.50 16.08
CA SER A 79 -58.85 -12.00 14.74
C SER A 79 -58.34 -10.56 14.79
N GLN A 80 -59.01 -9.69 15.55
CA GLN A 80 -58.54 -8.31 15.73
C GLN A 80 -57.17 -8.25 16.40
N ARG A 81 -56.92 -9.10 17.39
CA ARG A 81 -55.61 -9.17 18.06
C ARG A 81 -54.50 -9.59 17.10
N ILE A 82 -54.72 -10.62 16.30
CA ILE A 82 -53.75 -11.09 15.30
C ILE A 82 -53.42 -9.97 14.31
N ILE A 83 -54.43 -9.24 13.83
CA ILE A 83 -54.24 -8.12 12.91
C ILE A 83 -53.41 -7.01 13.57
N ARG A 84 -53.76 -6.59 14.79
CA ARG A 84 -53.02 -5.54 15.52
C ARG A 84 -51.57 -5.95 15.77
N ASP A 85 -51.33 -7.20 16.16
CA ASP A 85 -49.97 -7.69 16.40
C ASP A 85 -49.15 -7.73 15.10
N ALA A 86 -49.76 -8.11 13.97
CA ALA A 86 -49.13 -8.05 12.66
C ALA A 86 -48.80 -6.61 12.22
N GLU A 87 -49.72 -5.66 12.41
CA GLU A 87 -49.51 -4.23 12.11
C GLU A 87 -48.38 -3.63 12.96
N ASN A 88 -48.35 -3.95 14.25
CA ASN A 88 -47.31 -3.51 15.17
C ASN A 88 -45.93 -4.07 14.78
N LYS A 89 -45.87 -5.36 14.43
CA LYS A 89 -44.64 -5.99 13.96
C LYS A 89 -44.16 -5.36 12.65
N PHE A 90 -45.06 -5.21 11.67
CA PHE A 90 -44.73 -4.58 10.38
C PHE A 90 -44.21 -3.15 10.57
N THR A 91 -44.88 -2.35 11.39
CA THR A 91 -44.45 -0.97 11.67
C THR A 91 -43.07 -0.92 12.32
N SER A 92 -42.77 -1.87 13.22
CA SER A 92 -41.47 -1.96 13.88
C SER A 92 -40.36 -2.34 12.91
N GLU A 93 -40.61 -3.30 12.02
CA GLU A 93 -39.67 -3.71 10.96
C GLU A 93 -39.39 -2.57 9.97
N VAL A 94 -40.43 -1.84 9.54
CA VAL A 94 -40.26 -0.67 8.66
C VAL A 94 -39.42 0.42 9.32
N LYS A 95 -39.61 0.66 10.63
CA LYS A 95 -38.80 1.62 11.39
C LYS A 95 -37.34 1.17 11.47
N LEU A 96 -37.10 -0.11 11.76
CA LEU A 96 -35.76 -0.69 11.83
C LEU A 96 -35.05 -0.57 10.47
N LEU A 97 -35.72 -1.00 9.39
CA LEU A 97 -35.19 -0.92 8.03
C LEU A 97 -34.80 0.53 7.69
N ARG A 98 -35.70 1.50 7.91
CA ARG A 98 -35.42 2.91 7.64
C ARG A 98 -34.21 3.42 8.43
N SER A 99 -34.09 3.04 9.70
CA SER A 99 -32.97 3.43 10.57
C SER A 99 -31.64 2.84 10.05
N VAL A 100 -31.60 1.53 9.80
CA VAL A 100 -30.40 0.85 9.31
C VAL A 100 -29.99 1.38 7.94
N THR A 101 -30.93 1.53 7.01
CA THR A 101 -30.64 2.09 5.68
C THR A 101 -30.09 3.51 5.77
N ARG A 102 -30.67 4.37 6.62
CA ARG A 102 -30.16 5.73 6.82
C ARG A 102 -28.73 5.71 7.37
N ASN A 103 -28.47 4.92 8.40
CA ASN A 103 -27.13 4.82 9.00
C ASN A 103 -26.08 4.34 7.99
N ILE A 104 -26.40 3.32 7.17
CA ILE A 104 -25.50 2.83 6.12
C ILE A 104 -25.27 3.90 5.06
N LEU A 105 -26.32 4.61 4.63
CA LEU A 105 -26.21 5.65 3.62
C LEU A 105 -25.35 6.83 4.12
N ASP A 106 -25.57 7.25 5.37
CA ASP A 106 -24.83 8.33 6.00
C ASP A 106 -23.34 7.96 6.20
N ASP A 107 -23.05 6.72 6.65
CA ASP A 107 -21.65 6.27 6.76
C ASP A 107 -20.96 6.23 5.39
N ASN A 108 -21.61 5.66 4.37
CA ASN A 108 -21.07 5.63 3.02
C ASN A 108 -20.83 7.05 2.47
N ASN A 109 -21.77 7.97 2.68
CA ASN A 109 -21.60 9.36 2.25
C ASN A 109 -20.41 10.02 2.96
N ASN A 110 -20.27 9.79 4.28
CA ASN A 110 -19.13 10.27 5.06
C ASN A 110 -17.81 9.64 4.60
N GLN A 111 -17.80 8.36 4.21
CA GLN A 111 -16.62 7.71 3.63
C GLN A 111 -16.22 8.34 2.30
N VAL A 112 -17.18 8.59 1.40
CA VAL A 112 -16.92 9.27 0.12
C VAL A 112 -16.32 10.66 0.34
N VAL A 113 -16.90 11.46 1.23
CA VAL A 113 -16.37 12.79 1.58
C VAL A 113 -14.94 12.69 2.11
N ARG A 114 -14.66 11.73 3.00
CA ARG A 114 -13.30 11.47 3.52
C ARG A 114 -12.32 11.11 2.41
N TYR A 115 -12.71 10.25 1.46
CA TYR A 115 -11.85 9.88 0.33
C TYR A 115 -11.56 11.07 -0.58
N VAL A 116 -12.57 11.88 -0.91
CA VAL A 116 -12.39 13.09 -1.74
C VAL A 116 -11.44 14.09 -1.08
N GLN A 117 -11.59 14.32 0.22
CA GLN A 117 -10.71 15.22 0.97
C GLN A 117 -9.29 14.68 1.08
N SER A 118 -9.13 13.38 1.34
CA SER A 118 -7.83 12.71 1.43
C SER A 118 -7.10 12.76 0.09
N LEU A 119 -7.79 12.43 -1.01
CA LEU A 119 -7.24 12.50 -2.36
C LEU A 119 -6.77 13.91 -2.69
N SER A 120 -7.62 14.92 -2.45
CA SER A 120 -7.27 16.32 -2.70
C SER A 120 -6.04 16.77 -1.90
N ARG A 121 -5.94 16.38 -0.63
CA ARG A 121 -4.80 16.71 0.23
C ARG A 121 -3.53 16.03 -0.24
N GLN A 122 -3.59 14.73 -0.54
CA GLN A 122 -2.45 13.95 -1.00
C GLN A 122 -1.94 14.43 -2.35
N SER A 123 -2.84 14.72 -3.30
CA SER A 123 -2.47 15.28 -4.60
C SER A 123 -1.76 16.63 -4.46
N ARG A 124 -2.28 17.54 -3.63
CA ARG A 124 -1.61 18.83 -3.38
C ARG A 124 -0.25 18.66 -2.73
N PHE A 125 -0.13 17.77 -1.74
CA PHE A 125 1.13 17.48 -1.08
C PHE A 125 2.17 16.91 -2.05
N ARG A 126 1.79 15.92 -2.86
CA ARG A 126 2.65 15.33 -3.91
C ARG A 126 3.10 16.37 -4.92
N LEU A 127 2.18 17.19 -5.44
CA LEU A 127 2.50 18.24 -6.41
C LEU A 127 3.43 19.30 -5.81
N SER A 128 3.20 19.71 -4.56
CA SER A 128 4.06 20.66 -3.87
C SER A 128 5.47 20.11 -3.64
N ASN A 129 5.57 18.85 -3.24
CA ASN A 129 6.88 18.21 -3.03
C ASN A 129 7.64 18.06 -4.34
N GLU A 130 6.97 17.66 -5.41
CA GLU A 130 7.61 17.53 -6.72
C GLU A 130 8.10 18.88 -7.25
N LYS A 131 7.30 19.94 -7.06
CA LYS A 131 7.70 21.32 -7.39
C LYS A 131 8.92 21.76 -6.59
N SER A 132 8.95 21.48 -5.29
CA SER A 132 10.11 21.78 -4.44
C SER A 132 11.35 20.99 -4.86
N ALA A 133 11.20 19.70 -5.16
CA ALA A 133 12.30 18.85 -5.64
C ALA A 133 12.88 19.37 -6.96
N LEU A 134 12.03 19.76 -7.92
CA LEU A 134 12.45 20.34 -9.19
C LEU A 134 13.19 21.67 -8.98
N THR A 135 12.71 22.50 -8.07
CA THR A 135 13.34 23.80 -7.73
C THR A 135 14.72 23.58 -7.13
N SER A 136 14.85 22.65 -6.17
CA SER A 136 16.13 22.31 -5.56
C SER A 136 17.09 21.70 -6.57
N ALA A 137 16.64 20.76 -7.41
CA ALA A 137 17.48 20.17 -8.45
C ALA A 137 18.00 21.23 -9.44
N GLY A 138 17.17 22.20 -9.82
CA GLY A 138 17.59 23.33 -10.66
C GLY A 138 18.65 24.21 -9.97
N ALA A 139 18.45 24.52 -8.68
CA ALA A 139 19.42 25.30 -7.91
C ALA A 139 20.75 24.57 -7.70
N ASP A 140 20.69 23.27 -7.38
CA ASP A 140 21.86 22.42 -7.20
C ASP A 140 22.65 22.26 -8.50
N MET A 141 21.95 22.12 -9.63
CA MET A 141 22.58 22.09 -10.94
C MET A 141 23.32 23.40 -11.24
N MET A 142 22.67 24.56 -11.04
CA MET A 142 23.33 25.86 -11.26
C MET A 142 24.57 26.04 -10.38
N LYS A 143 24.46 25.68 -9.09
CA LYS A 143 25.57 25.76 -8.15
C LYS A 143 26.72 24.84 -8.56
N GLY A 144 26.40 23.59 -8.91
CA GLY A 144 27.37 22.59 -9.36
C GLY A 144 28.09 23.04 -10.64
N THR A 145 27.35 23.56 -11.63
CA THR A 145 27.94 24.12 -12.86
C THR A 145 28.85 25.30 -12.56
N TYR A 146 28.42 26.24 -11.73
CA TYR A 146 29.24 27.40 -11.36
C TYR A 146 30.54 26.98 -10.66
N GLN A 147 30.45 26.05 -9.70
CA GLN A 147 31.62 25.51 -9.00
C GLN A 147 32.56 24.80 -9.99
N PHE A 148 32.04 23.93 -10.85
CA PHE A 148 32.82 23.23 -11.87
C PHE A 148 33.57 24.22 -12.77
N CYS A 149 32.88 25.20 -13.36
CA CYS A 149 33.51 26.20 -14.22
C CYS A 149 34.58 27.03 -13.49
N THR A 150 34.35 27.34 -12.20
CA THR A 150 35.30 28.10 -11.39
C THR A 150 36.56 27.27 -11.10
N THR A 151 36.41 26.00 -10.74
CA THR A 151 37.52 25.07 -10.50
C THR A 151 38.33 24.85 -11.78
N GLU A 152 37.68 24.62 -12.92
CA GLU A 152 38.38 24.47 -14.20
C GLU A 152 39.13 25.73 -14.60
N LYS A 153 38.54 26.92 -14.39
CA LYS A 153 39.23 28.20 -14.62
C LYS A 153 40.47 28.35 -13.74
N GLN A 154 40.38 27.97 -12.47
CA GLN A 154 41.52 27.99 -11.55
C GLN A 154 42.61 26.99 -11.99
N HIS A 155 42.21 25.79 -12.42
CA HIS A 155 43.14 24.76 -12.91
C HIS A 155 43.89 25.23 -14.17
N ILE A 156 43.18 25.80 -15.15
CA ILE A 156 43.78 26.40 -16.35
C ILE A 156 44.76 27.53 -15.96
N SER A 157 44.38 28.39 -15.00
CA SER A 157 45.26 29.47 -14.53
C SER A 157 46.52 28.92 -13.86
N GLN A 158 46.42 27.84 -13.08
CA GLN A 158 47.56 27.21 -12.41
C GLN A 158 48.51 26.59 -13.43
N ILE A 159 47.98 25.84 -14.42
CA ILE A 159 48.77 25.27 -15.51
C ILE A 159 49.45 26.38 -16.32
N SER A 160 48.76 27.48 -16.60
CA SER A 160 49.34 28.60 -17.35
C SER A 160 50.55 29.19 -16.63
N VAL A 161 50.44 29.38 -15.31
CA VAL A 161 51.55 29.89 -14.48
C VAL A 161 52.68 28.88 -14.35
N SER A 162 52.38 27.59 -14.16
CA SER A 162 53.41 26.56 -14.03
C SER A 162 54.16 26.38 -15.35
N LEU A 163 53.45 26.37 -16.48
CA LEU A 163 54.03 26.24 -17.81
C LEU A 163 55.02 27.37 -18.09
N GLN A 164 54.67 28.62 -17.77
CA GLN A 164 55.58 29.75 -17.94
C GLN A 164 56.87 29.58 -17.13
N LYS A 165 56.74 29.17 -15.86
CA LYS A 165 57.90 28.91 -14.99
C LYS A 165 58.75 27.75 -15.47
N ASP A 166 58.12 26.66 -15.90
CA ASP A 166 58.81 25.46 -16.37
C ASP A 166 59.55 25.71 -17.69
N VAL A 167 58.95 26.49 -18.60
CA VAL A 167 59.60 26.93 -19.84
C VAL A 167 60.82 27.80 -19.53
N GLN A 168 60.67 28.79 -18.64
CA GLN A 168 61.79 29.64 -18.24
C GLN A 168 62.93 28.82 -17.61
N ARG A 169 62.59 27.90 -16.70
CA ARG A 169 63.55 27.01 -16.05
C ARG A 169 64.26 26.08 -17.04
N GLN A 170 63.54 25.57 -18.04
CA GLN A 170 64.12 24.77 -19.13
C GLN A 170 65.11 25.61 -19.96
N MET A 171 64.74 26.82 -20.33
CA MET A 171 65.61 27.73 -21.11
C MET A 171 66.88 28.09 -20.33
N GLU A 172 66.75 28.42 -19.05
CA GLU A 172 67.90 28.69 -18.18
C GLU A 172 68.83 27.48 -18.07
N ARG A 173 68.28 26.28 -17.88
CA ARG A 173 69.07 25.03 -17.85
C ARG A 173 69.82 24.79 -19.15
N LYS A 174 69.15 24.96 -20.30
CA LYS A 174 69.77 24.80 -21.62
C LYS A 174 70.84 25.85 -21.88
N HIS A 175 70.62 27.10 -21.47
CA HIS A 175 71.60 28.18 -21.58
C HIS A 175 72.84 27.91 -20.74
N ILE A 176 72.67 27.51 -19.47
CA ILE A 176 73.79 27.12 -18.59
C ILE A 176 74.56 25.93 -19.18
N HIS A 177 73.85 24.93 -19.69
CA HIS A 177 74.50 23.78 -20.33
C HIS A 177 75.34 24.19 -21.55
N LEU A 178 74.80 25.05 -22.41
CA LEU A 178 75.51 25.56 -23.58
C LEU A 178 76.76 26.37 -23.19
N LYS A 179 76.64 27.24 -22.18
CA LYS A 179 77.77 28.00 -21.63
C LYS A 179 78.86 27.09 -21.05
N ASN A 180 78.48 25.98 -20.42
CA ASN A 180 79.44 25.00 -19.90
C ASN A 180 80.12 24.22 -21.03
N LEU A 181 79.39 23.85 -22.08
CA LEU A 181 79.99 23.23 -23.28
C LEU A 181 80.98 24.19 -23.95
N GLU A 182 80.63 25.47 -24.07
CA GLU A 182 81.52 26.51 -24.60
C GLU A 182 82.80 26.66 -23.77
N LYS A 183 82.68 26.72 -22.43
CA LYS A 183 83.85 26.73 -21.52
C LYS A 183 84.71 25.48 -21.65
N ASN A 184 84.10 24.30 -21.77
CA ASN A 184 84.84 23.05 -21.95
C ASN A 184 85.60 23.07 -23.29
N LEU A 185 84.96 23.54 -24.36
CA LEU A 185 85.60 23.67 -25.67
C LEU A 185 86.76 24.69 -25.62
N PHE A 186 86.61 25.78 -24.87
CA PHE A 186 87.68 26.73 -24.60
C PHE A 186 88.86 26.07 -23.86
N HIS A 187 88.61 25.25 -22.83
CA HIS A 187 89.67 24.55 -22.10
C HIS A 187 90.32 23.41 -22.88
N LEU A 188 89.59 22.76 -23.77
CA LEU A 188 90.08 21.68 -24.63
C LEU A 188 90.81 22.20 -25.88
N ASN A 189 90.76 23.50 -26.17
CA ASN A 189 91.51 24.10 -27.25
C ASN A 189 93.02 24.05 -26.93
N PRO A 190 93.85 23.32 -27.73
CA PRO A 190 95.28 23.18 -27.49
C PRO A 190 96.01 24.52 -27.37
N GLN A 191 95.56 25.55 -28.09
CA GLN A 191 96.12 26.89 -28.01
C GLN A 191 95.99 27.49 -26.60
N ASN A 192 94.88 27.23 -25.92
CA ASN A 192 94.65 27.71 -24.56
C ASN A 192 95.42 26.92 -23.50
N VAL A 193 95.76 25.65 -23.79
CA VAL A 193 96.68 24.86 -22.97
C VAL A 193 98.10 25.43 -23.07
N LEU A 194 98.53 25.79 -24.29
CA LEU A 194 99.83 26.44 -24.53
C LEU A 194 99.90 27.84 -23.87
N ASN A 195 98.84 28.65 -23.96
CA ASN A 195 98.75 29.96 -23.28
C ASN A 195 98.87 29.91 -21.75
N ARG A 196 98.63 28.74 -21.14
CA ARG A 196 98.74 28.53 -19.68
C ARG A 196 100.15 28.14 -19.23
N GLY A 197 101.12 28.15 -20.14
CA GLY A 197 102.52 27.82 -19.85
C GLY A 197 102.85 26.33 -19.93
N TYR A 198 101.92 25.50 -20.40
CA TYR A 198 102.20 24.10 -20.73
C TYR A 198 102.82 24.01 -22.12
N SER A 199 103.67 23.01 -22.33
CA SER A 199 104.30 22.73 -23.61
C SER A 199 103.84 21.38 -24.16
N ILE A 200 103.83 21.26 -25.48
CA ILE A 200 103.54 19.99 -26.16
C ILE A 200 104.85 19.44 -26.71
N THR A 201 105.38 18.39 -26.06
CA THR A 201 106.62 17.73 -26.50
C THR A 201 106.31 16.56 -27.42
N GLN A 202 107.00 16.52 -28.57
CA GLN A 202 106.88 15.49 -29.58
C GLN A 202 108.25 14.88 -29.88
N LEU A 203 108.28 13.57 -30.12
CA LEU A 203 109.44 12.86 -30.66
C LEU A 203 109.07 12.41 -32.07
N ASN A 204 109.80 12.87 -33.09
CA ASN A 204 109.54 12.55 -34.51
C ASN A 204 108.07 12.77 -34.93
N GLY A 205 107.44 13.85 -34.44
CA GLY A 205 106.05 14.21 -34.75
C GLY A 205 104.96 13.46 -33.95
N LYS A 206 105.31 12.49 -33.09
CA LYS A 206 104.37 11.81 -32.19
C LYS A 206 104.40 12.42 -30.79
N LEU A 207 103.22 12.58 -30.18
CA LEU A 207 103.08 13.14 -28.83
C LEU A 207 103.77 12.25 -27.79
N LEU A 208 104.72 12.83 -27.05
CA LEU A 208 105.43 12.13 -25.99
C LEU A 208 104.59 12.16 -24.70
N ARG A 209 104.18 11.00 -24.19
CA ARG A 209 103.35 10.89 -22.97
C ARG A 209 104.09 10.30 -21.76
N SER A 210 105.23 9.65 -21.98
CA SER A 210 106.00 8.98 -20.93
C SER A 210 107.49 9.02 -21.25
N SER A 211 108.32 9.19 -20.22
CA SER A 211 109.80 9.21 -20.33
C SER A 211 110.40 7.86 -20.72
N MET A 212 109.65 6.76 -20.60
CA MET A 212 110.11 5.42 -21.03
C MET A 212 110.33 5.30 -22.55
N GLN A 213 109.73 6.20 -23.32
CA GLN A 213 109.80 6.21 -24.79
C GLN A 213 111.01 6.99 -25.32
N LEU A 214 111.82 7.56 -24.45
CA LEU A 214 113.00 8.34 -24.81
C LEU A 214 114.27 7.49 -24.75
N GLN A 215 115.19 7.77 -25.67
CA GLN A 215 116.59 7.35 -25.61
C GLN A 215 117.50 8.57 -25.54
N VAL A 216 118.65 8.42 -24.87
CA VAL A 216 119.65 9.48 -24.77
C VAL A 216 120.21 9.76 -26.17
N GLY A 217 120.16 11.03 -26.59
CA GLY A 217 120.48 11.46 -27.95
C GLY A 217 119.27 11.78 -28.83
N ASP A 218 118.05 11.43 -28.41
CA ASP A 218 116.84 11.72 -29.19
C ASP A 218 116.58 13.23 -29.30
N GLU A 219 116.14 13.70 -30.46
CA GLU A 219 115.73 15.08 -30.69
C GLU A 219 114.22 15.25 -30.44
N LEU A 220 113.90 16.10 -29.47
CA LEU A 220 112.54 16.45 -29.08
C LEU A 220 112.16 17.81 -29.64
N THR A 221 110.97 17.88 -30.22
CA THR A 221 110.35 19.14 -30.61
C THR A 221 109.32 19.52 -29.56
N THR A 222 109.58 20.59 -28.82
CA THR A 222 108.66 21.14 -27.83
C THR A 222 107.98 22.37 -28.41
N THR A 223 106.67 22.30 -28.59
CA THR A 223 105.86 23.43 -29.04
C THR A 223 105.38 24.22 -27.82
N LEU A 224 105.66 25.52 -27.81
CA LEU A 224 105.27 26.47 -26.76
C LEU A 224 104.13 27.37 -27.28
N GLN A 225 103.68 28.32 -26.46
CA GLN A 225 102.71 29.35 -26.86
C GLN A 225 103.12 30.06 -28.15
N GLU A 226 104.39 30.45 -28.23
CA GLU A 226 104.98 31.07 -29.41
C GLU A 226 106.29 30.35 -29.74
N GLY A 227 106.35 29.75 -30.92
CA GLY A 227 107.55 29.06 -31.42
C GLY A 227 107.67 27.59 -31.04
N LYS A 228 108.69 26.96 -31.62
CA LYS A 228 109.06 25.56 -31.39
C LYS A 228 110.52 25.52 -30.99
N VAL A 229 110.83 24.73 -29.97
CA VAL A 229 112.18 24.52 -29.48
C VAL A 229 112.57 23.08 -29.78
N SER A 230 113.69 22.89 -30.48
CA SER A 230 114.34 21.59 -30.58
C SER A 230 115.27 21.39 -29.40
N SER A 231 115.26 20.20 -28.80
CA SER A 231 116.09 19.86 -27.66
C SER A 231 116.56 18.42 -27.75
N THR A 232 117.82 18.17 -27.46
CA THR A 232 118.37 16.80 -27.48
C THR A 232 118.39 16.24 -26.07
N VAL A 233 117.94 14.99 -25.91
CA VAL A 233 117.88 14.33 -24.60
C VAL A 233 119.30 13.99 -24.13
N SER A 234 119.79 14.70 -23.12
CA SER A 234 121.12 14.48 -22.55
C SER A 234 121.13 13.45 -21.43
N ASN A 235 120.05 13.35 -20.65
CA ASN A 235 119.89 12.38 -19.56
C ASN A 235 118.41 12.05 -19.38
N ILE A 236 118.10 10.81 -19.00
CA ILE A 236 116.72 10.34 -18.74
C ILE A 236 116.68 9.70 -17.37
N ASP A 237 116.06 10.39 -16.41
CA ASP A 237 115.60 9.75 -15.17
C ASP A 237 114.31 9.00 -15.48
N LYS A 238 114.42 7.67 -15.59
CA LYS A 238 113.25 6.80 -15.75
C LYS A 238 112.65 6.59 -14.34
N PRO A 239 111.34 6.83 -14.16
CA PRO A 239 110.67 6.57 -12.89
C PRO A 239 110.62 5.09 -12.55
#